data_AF-A0A1Z9FK77-F1
#
_entry.id   AF-A0A1Z9FK77-F1
#
_cell.length_a   1.000
_cell.length_b   1.000
_cell.length_c   1.000
_cell.angle_alpha   90.00
_cell.angle_beta   90.00
_cell.angle_gamma   90.00
#
_symmetry.space_group_name_H-M   'P 1'
#
loop_
_entity.id
_entity.type
_entity.pdbx_description
1 polymer ?
#
loop_
_entity_poly.entity_id
_entity_poly.type
_entity_poly.pdbx_seq_one_letter_code
_entity_poly.pdbx_strand_id
1 'polypeptide(L)'
;MNVICPKCETVFAYSSKLSIDKKFKCSVCNHTWMHAVIDQKNQLANSLEKETSYKKIIILNVTIIILAVVVSFIFRSDFAIIDLYWKQIFIFLDKLIPIQ
;
A
#
# COMPACT_ATOMS: atom_id res chain seq x y z
N MET A 1 -2.08 -19.53 -7.86
CA MET A 1 -2.95 -18.79 -8.80
C MET A 1 -4.39 -19.07 -8.41
N ASN A 2 -5.29 -18.10 -8.53
CA ASN A 2 -6.69 -18.30 -8.15
C ASN A 2 -7.51 -18.56 -9.42
N VAL A 3 -8.36 -19.57 -9.39
CA VAL A 3 -9.32 -19.87 -10.45
C VAL A 3 -10.71 -19.53 -9.92
N ILE A 4 -11.45 -18.71 -10.66
CA ILE A 4 -12.78 -18.25 -10.26
C ILE A 4 -13.81 -18.98 -11.12
N CYS A 5 -14.86 -19.50 -10.49
CA CYS A 5 -15.98 -20.08 -11.24
C CYS A 5 -16.82 -18.98 -11.90
N PRO A 6 -17.05 -19.03 -13.22
CA PRO A 6 -17.82 -17.99 -13.92
C PRO A 6 -19.33 -17.99 -13.60
N LYS A 7 -19.85 -19.05 -12.96
CA LYS A 7 -21.28 -19.17 -12.65
C LYS A 7 -21.65 -18.71 -11.23
N CYS A 8 -20.75 -18.89 -10.27
CA CYS A 8 -21.03 -18.65 -8.85
C CYS A 8 -19.94 -17.87 -8.13
N GLU A 9 -18.95 -17.37 -8.89
CA GLU A 9 -17.87 -16.49 -8.41
C GLU A 9 -17.02 -17.06 -7.26
N THR A 10 -17.18 -18.35 -6.96
CA THR A 10 -16.38 -19.02 -5.94
C THR A 10 -14.91 -19.05 -6.37
N VAL A 11 -14.03 -18.63 -5.47
CA VAL A 11 -12.59 -18.54 -5.67
C VAL A 11 -11.92 -19.81 -5.16
N PHE A 12 -11.14 -20.47 -6.03
CA PHE A 12 -10.38 -21.67 -5.68
C PHE A 12 -8.88 -21.37 -5.74
N ALA A 13 -8.17 -21.66 -4.65
CA ALA A 13 -6.73 -21.57 -4.60
C ALA A 13 -6.12 -22.81 -5.29
N TYR A 14 -5.39 -22.60 -6.39
CA TYR A 14 -4.74 -23.68 -7.15
C TYR A 14 -3.22 -23.47 -7.16
N SER A 15 -2.48 -24.50 -6.73
CA SER A 15 -1.03 -24.40 -6.49
C SER A 15 -0.15 -24.81 -7.67
N SER A 16 -0.68 -25.48 -8.70
CA SER A 16 0.15 -25.97 -9.81
C SER A 16 0.06 -25.07 -11.06
N LYS A 17 1.14 -25.04 -11.85
CA LYS A 17 1.19 -24.35 -13.15
C LYS A 17 0.03 -24.86 -14.00
N LEU A 18 -0.95 -24.00 -14.29
CA LEU A 18 -2.13 -24.38 -15.05
C LEU A 18 -1.71 -24.77 -16.47
N SER A 19 -1.92 -26.03 -16.82
CA SER A 19 -1.82 -26.50 -18.20
C SER A 19 -3.00 -25.93 -18.98
N ILE A 20 -2.73 -25.44 -20.20
CA ILE A 20 -3.63 -24.63 -21.04
C ILE A 20 -4.94 -25.38 -21.41
N ASP A 21 -4.99 -26.70 -21.26
CA ASP A 21 -6.12 -27.54 -21.67
C ASP A 21 -6.91 -28.16 -20.50
N LYS A 22 -6.75 -27.66 -19.27
CA LYS A 22 -7.48 -28.21 -18.13
C LYS A 22 -8.94 -27.75 -18.12
N LYS A 23 -9.85 -28.73 -18.08
CA LYS A 23 -11.27 -28.54 -17.73
C LYS A 23 -11.40 -28.43 -16.22
N PHE A 24 -12.06 -27.37 -15.76
CA PHE A 24 -12.39 -27.14 -14.37
C PHE A 24 -13.85 -27.47 -14.11
N LYS A 25 -14.15 -28.02 -12.93
CA LYS A 25 -15.51 -28.27 -12.44
C LYS A 25 -15.66 -27.60 -11.08
N CYS A 26 -16.68 -26.76 -10.92
CA CYS A 26 -16.97 -26.10 -9.65
C CYS A 26 -17.57 -27.10 -8.66
N SER A 27 -17.05 -27.16 -7.43
CA SER A 27 -17.61 -28.00 -6.37
C SER A 27 -18.94 -27.47 -5.81
N VAL A 28 -19.23 -26.17 -5.98
CA VAL A 28 -20.43 -25.51 -5.42
C VAL A 28 -21.61 -25.60 -6.38
N CYS A 29 -21.42 -25.20 -7.64
CA CYS A 29 -22.51 -25.11 -8.62
C CYS A 29 -22.42 -26.16 -9.75
N ASN A 30 -21.47 -27.09 -9.65
CA ASN A 30 -21.22 -28.17 -10.62
C ASN A 30 -20.90 -27.72 -12.06
N HIS A 31 -20.69 -26.42 -12.29
CA HIS A 31 -20.40 -25.85 -13.60
C HIS A 31 -19.03 -26.29 -14.11
N THR A 32 -18.92 -26.63 -15.40
CA THR A 32 -17.67 -27.02 -16.05
C THR A 32 -17.23 -25.99 -17.09
N TRP A 33 -15.97 -25.57 -17.07
CA TRP A 33 -15.40 -24.64 -18.05
C TRP A 33 -13.95 -24.99 -18.41
N MET A 34 -13.49 -24.55 -19.59
CA MET A 34 -12.08 -24.65 -19.98
C MET A 34 -11.39 -23.34 -19.69
N HIS A 35 -10.18 -23.42 -19.11
CA HIS A 35 -9.37 -22.24 -18.87
C HIS A 35 -8.59 -21.88 -20.15
N ALA A 36 -9.26 -21.24 -21.12
CA ALA A 36 -8.56 -20.65 -22.25
C ALA A 36 -7.72 -19.47 -21.73
N VAL A 37 -6.44 -19.42 -22.10
CA VAL A 37 -5.45 -18.43 -21.68
C VAL A 37 -5.99 -16.99 -21.79
N ILE A 38 -6.44 -16.42 -20.67
CA ILE A 38 -6.79 -14.99 -20.53
C ILE A 38 -5.53 -14.16 -20.20
N ASP A 39 -4.33 -14.70 -20.43
CA ASP A 39 -3.09 -14.01 -20.01
C ASP A 39 -2.60 -12.92 -20.98
N GLN A 40 -2.94 -12.96 -22.28
CA GLN A 40 -2.41 -11.95 -23.22
C GLN A 40 -3.15 -10.60 -23.19
N LYS A 41 -4.47 -10.57 -22.91
CA LYS A 41 -5.21 -9.31 -22.79
C LYS A 41 -5.01 -8.62 -21.43
N ASN A 42 -4.79 -9.40 -20.38
CA ASN A 42 -4.61 -8.87 -19.03
C ASN A 42 -3.22 -8.26 -18.81
N GLN A 43 -2.17 -8.69 -19.53
CA GLN A 43 -0.84 -8.11 -19.37
C GLN A 43 -0.75 -6.64 -19.86
N LEU A 44 -1.44 -6.29 -20.95
CA LEU A 44 -1.45 -4.92 -21.47
C LEU A 44 -2.34 -3.97 -20.63
N ALA A 45 -3.45 -4.48 -20.08
CA ALA A 45 -4.30 -3.74 -19.15
C ALA A 45 -3.58 -3.51 -17.80
N ASN A 46 -2.90 -4.54 -17.28
CA ASN A 46 -2.13 -4.45 -16.04
C ASN A 46 -0.91 -3.53 -16.14
N SER A 47 -0.29 -3.36 -17.32
CA SER A 47 0.80 -2.39 -17.50
C SER A 47 0.29 -0.95 -17.48
N LEU A 48 -0.87 -0.68 -18.08
CA LEU A 48 -1.53 0.63 -18.08
C LEU A 48 -2.08 1.01 -16.69
N GLU A 49 -2.65 0.06 -15.95
CA GLU A 49 -3.03 0.25 -14.54
C GLU A 49 -1.82 0.44 -13.63
N LYS A 50 -0.72 -0.28 -13.85
CA LYS A 50 0.52 -0.07 -13.08
C LYS A 50 1.07 1.33 -13.29
N GLU A 51 1.16 1.81 -14.53
CA GLU A 51 1.73 3.13 -14.82
C GLU A 51 0.89 4.28 -14.21
N THR A 52 -0.43 4.16 -14.22
CA THR A 52 -1.32 5.13 -13.56
C THR A 52 -1.24 5.07 -12.04
N SER A 53 -1.00 3.89 -11.46
CA SER A 53 -0.77 3.71 -10.02
C SER A 53 0.52 4.39 -9.55
N TYR A 54 1.64 4.24 -10.29
CA TYR A 54 2.91 4.89 -9.95
C TYR A 54 2.81 6.41 -9.97
N LYS A 55 2.12 7.00 -10.96
CA LYS A 55 1.90 8.46 -11.03
C LYS A 55 1.15 8.97 -9.80
N LYS A 56 0.13 8.26 -9.32
CA LYS A 56 -0.61 8.62 -8.09
C LYS A 56 0.28 8.57 -6.85
N ILE A 57 1.11 7.55 -6.72
CA ILE A 57 2.06 7.41 -5.59
C ILE A 57 3.08 8.56 -5.59
N ILE A 58 3.62 8.92 -6.76
CA ILE A 58 4.56 10.03 -6.88
C ILE A 58 3.90 11.35 -6.47
N ILE A 59 2.70 11.64 -7.00
CA ILE A 59 1.96 12.87 -6.65
C ILE A 59 1.67 12.94 -5.15
N LEU A 60 1.24 11.83 -4.54
CA LEU A 60 0.98 11.77 -3.11
C LEU A 60 2.23 12.10 -2.28
N ASN A 61 3.36 11.46 -2.60
CA ASN A 61 4.62 11.70 -1.89
C ASN A 61 5.12 13.15 -2.04
N VAL A 62 5.07 13.70 -3.27
CA VAL A 62 5.44 15.10 -3.52
C VAL A 62 4.53 16.04 -2.72
N THR A 63 3.23 15.76 -2.67
CA THR A 63 2.27 16.57 -1.91
C THR A 63 2.57 16.55 -0.42
N ILE A 64 2.88 15.39 0.15
CA ILE A 64 3.26 15.25 1.57
C ILE A 64 4.53 16.05 1.87
N ILE A 65 5.54 15.98 0.99
CA ILE A 65 6.79 16.72 1.16
C ILE A 65 6.52 18.23 1.14
N ILE A 66 5.75 18.72 0.17
CA ILE A 66 5.39 20.14 0.08
C ILE A 66 4.63 20.58 1.33
N LEU A 67 3.65 19.79 1.78
CA LEU A 67 2.88 20.08 2.99
C LEU A 67 3.80 20.17 4.21
N ALA A 68 4.74 19.24 4.36
CA ALA A 68 5.71 19.24 5.46
C ALA A 68 6.58 20.50 5.46
N VAL A 69 7.05 20.94 4.28
CA VAL A 69 7.82 22.19 4.15
C VAL A 69 6.97 23.41 4.50
N VAL A 70 5.72 23.47 4.02
CA VAL A 70 4.80 24.57 4.33
C VAL A 70 4.50 24.66 5.81
N VAL A 71 4.16 23.53 6.46
CA VAL A 71 3.93 23.46 7.91
C VAL A 71 5.18 23.89 8.67
N SER A 72 6.36 23.39 8.28
CA SER A 72 7.63 23.78 8.91
C SER A 72 7.89 25.30 8.81
N PHE A 73 7.48 25.91 7.70
CA PHE A 73 7.62 27.35 7.51
C PHE A 73 6.63 28.16 8.35
N ILE A 74 5.36 27.75 8.39
CA ILE A 74 4.30 28.42 9.18
C ILE A 74 4.63 28.36 10.68
N PHE A 75 5.00 27.19 11.19
CA PHE A 75 5.28 26.97 12.61
C PHE A 75 6.73 27.28 13.00
N ARG A 76 7.51 27.94 12.13
CA ARG A 76 8.92 28.23 12.37
C ARG A 76 9.17 28.97 13.68
N SER A 77 8.31 29.94 14.02
CA SER A 77 8.39 30.68 15.28
C SER A 77 8.17 29.77 16.49
N ASP A 78 7.21 28.87 16.39
CA ASP A 78 6.83 27.97 17.48
C ASP A 78 7.90 26.90 17.70
N PHE A 79 8.56 26.42 16.63
CA PHE A 79 9.72 25.54 16.75
C PHE A 79 10.89 26.18 17.51
N ALA A 80 11.14 27.49 17.33
CA ALA A 80 12.16 28.19 18.09
C ALA A 80 11.82 28.29 19.59
N ILE A 81 10.52 28.44 19.91
CA ILE A 81 10.03 28.45 21.29
C ILE A 81 10.18 27.05 21.91
N ILE A 82 9.82 25.99 21.17
CA ILE A 82 9.95 24.59 21.61
C ILE A 82 11.40 24.26 21.97
N ASP A 83 12.38 24.67 21.15
CA ASP A 83 13.80 24.49 21.42
C ASP A 83 14.23 25.14 22.76
N LEU A 84 13.74 26.35 23.02
CA LEU A 84 14.00 27.07 24.25
C LEU A 84 13.41 26.35 25.48
N TYR A 85 12.19 25.81 25.36
CA TYR A 85 11.58 25.00 26.43
C TYR A 85 12.34 23.70 26.68
N TRP A 86 12.76 22.99 25.63
CA TRP A 86 13.57 21.78 25.77
C TRP A 86 14.89 22.06 26.49
N LYS A 87 15.54 23.18 26.16
CA LYS A 87 16.75 23.62 26.84
C LYS A 87 16.51 23.91 28.31
N GLN A 88 15.39 24.56 28.65
CA GLN A 88 15.03 24.81 30.05
C GLN A 88 14.74 23.52 30.82
N ILE A 89 14.03 22.57 30.22
CA ILE A 89 13.77 21.24 30.81
C ILE A 89 15.09 20.50 31.03
N PHE A 90 15.99 20.51 30.05
CA PHE A 90 17.30 19.89 30.18
C PHE A 90 18.09 20.47 31.36
N ILE A 91 18.14 21.80 31.47
CA ILE A 91 18.79 22.48 32.60
C ILE A 91 18.10 22.16 33.93
N PHE A 92 16.77 22.06 33.94
CA PHE A 92 16.02 21.66 35.12
C PHE A 92 16.40 20.25 35.56
N LEU A 93 16.42 19.29 34.63
CA LEU A 93 16.80 17.90 34.89
C LEU A 93 18.25 17.78 35.37
N ASP A 94 19.18 18.53 34.76
CA ASP A 94 20.60 18.55 35.13
C ASP A 94 20.82 19.12 36.54
N LYS A 95 19.95 20.04 36.97
CA LYS A 95 19.97 20.64 38.32
C LYS A 95 19.21 19.81 39.36
N LEU A 96 18.56 18.71 38.98
CA LEU A 96 17.96 17.81 39.96
C LEU A 96 19.06 17.08 40.71
N ILE A 97 19.27 17.46 41.96
CA ILE A 97 20.12 16.72 42.89
C ILE A 97 19.31 15.49 43.32
N PRO A 98 19.80 14.26 43.10
CA PRO A 98 19.12 13.06 43.56
C PRO A 98 19.03 13.10 45.09
N ILE A 99 17.81 12.95 45.60
CA ILE A 99 17.53 12.82 47.04
C ILE A 99 17.57 11.33 47.34
N GLN A 100 18.44 10.92 48.27
CA GLN A 100 18.45 9.56 48.86
C GLN A 100 17.35 9.42 49.90
#